data_AF-A0A7V3CS13-F1
#
_entry.id   AF-A0A7V3CS13-F1
#
_cell.length_a   1.000
_cell.length_b   1.000
_cell.length_c   1.000
_cell.angle_alpha   90.00
_cell.angle_beta   90.00
_cell.angle_gamma   90.00
#
_symmetry.space_group_name_H-M   'P 1'
#
loop_
_entity.id
_entity.type
_entity.pdbx_description
1 polymer ?
#
loop_
_entity_poly.entity_id
_entity_poly.type
_entity_poly.pdbx_seq_one_letter_code
_entity_poly.pdbx_strand_id
1 'polypeptide(L)'
;MGGTTHNTARPLAESRAFGRADEAEFAASSYYEQGYWCGESVLKAVNEALGHPMPPDVYKMASGFCEGLGGSRCICGALAGGVMASGLVSGRSAPSDPWEPSYDFAGELRRRWTEDQEAESCDEVVKRIGGMHLPERWAHCTMLVGRTARWVVEIAEEQGHV
;
A
#
# COMPACT_ATOMS: atom_id res chain seq x y z
N MET A 1 -46.62 13.50 -31.09
CA MET A 1 -45.64 14.20 -30.22
C MET A 1 -45.50 13.39 -28.95
N GLY A 2 -44.26 13.07 -28.55
CA GLY A 2 -43.93 12.17 -27.44
C GLY A 2 -43.67 10.76 -27.94
N GLY A 3 -42.52 10.13 -27.70
CA GLY A 3 -41.32 10.50 -26.97
C GLY A 3 -40.48 9.22 -26.94
N THR A 4 -39.44 9.14 -27.76
CA THR A 4 -38.51 8.01 -27.79
C THR A 4 -37.66 8.05 -26.53
N THR A 5 -37.85 7.05 -25.67
CA THR A 5 -36.99 6.81 -24.51
C THR A 5 -35.62 6.34 -25.00
N HIS A 6 -34.65 7.25 -25.00
CA HIS A 6 -33.25 6.90 -25.19
C HIS A 6 -32.77 6.11 -23.96
N ASN A 7 -32.62 4.81 -24.13
CA ASN A 7 -31.87 3.96 -23.22
C ASN A 7 -30.37 4.22 -23.44
N THR A 8 -29.81 5.22 -22.77
CA THR A 8 -28.36 5.41 -22.69
C THR A 8 -27.84 4.56 -21.55
N ALA A 9 -27.68 3.26 -21.81
CA ALA A 9 -26.88 2.40 -20.97
C ALA A 9 -25.46 3.01 -20.90
N ARG A 10 -25.07 3.42 -19.69
CA ARG A 10 -23.73 3.92 -19.39
C ARG A 10 -22.74 2.78 -19.67
N PRO A 11 -21.66 3.00 -20.45
CA PRO A 11 -20.71 1.93 -20.69
C PRO A 11 -20.12 1.46 -19.36
N LEU A 12 -20.15 0.14 -19.15
CA LEU A 12 -19.42 -0.52 -18.08
C LEU A 12 -17.95 -0.16 -18.25
N ALA A 13 -17.32 0.37 -17.20
CA ALA A 13 -15.91 0.74 -17.20
C ALA A 13 -15.08 -0.42 -17.76
N GLU A 14 -14.25 -0.12 -18.75
CA GLU A 14 -13.36 -1.09 -19.40
C GLU A 14 -12.54 -1.83 -18.33
N SER A 15 -12.59 -3.16 -18.34
CA SER A 15 -11.83 -3.99 -17.41
C SER A 15 -10.34 -3.75 -17.64
N ARG A 16 -9.66 -3.04 -16.72
CA ARG A 16 -8.20 -2.91 -16.70
C ARG A 16 -7.60 -4.32 -16.66
N ALA A 17 -6.62 -4.59 -17.52
CA ALA A 17 -5.92 -5.88 -17.51
C ALA A 17 -5.26 -6.09 -16.14
N PHE A 18 -5.40 -7.29 -15.61
CA PHE A 18 -4.75 -7.70 -14.35
C PHE A 18 -3.24 -7.58 -14.51
N GLY A 19 -2.61 -6.70 -13.72
CA GLY A 19 -1.19 -6.37 -13.80
C GLY A 19 -0.47 -6.54 -12.47
N ARG A 20 0.80 -6.15 -12.45
CA ARG A 20 1.71 -6.27 -11.30
C ARG A 20 1.17 -5.58 -10.04
N ALA A 21 0.49 -4.45 -10.21
CA ALA A 21 -0.15 -3.74 -9.10
C ALA A 21 -1.31 -4.55 -8.48
N ASP A 22 -2.09 -5.27 -9.30
CA ASP A 22 -3.18 -6.14 -8.83
C ASP A 22 -2.62 -7.40 -8.14
N GLU A 23 -1.50 -7.94 -8.63
CA GLU A 23 -0.76 -9.02 -7.97
C GLU A 23 -0.25 -8.61 -6.58
N ALA A 24 0.37 -7.43 -6.48
CA ALA A 24 0.87 -6.90 -5.21
C ALA A 24 -0.27 -6.64 -4.21
N GLU A 25 -1.39 -6.10 -4.67
CA GLU A 25 -2.59 -5.87 -3.85
C GLU A 25 -3.14 -7.17 -3.26
N PHE A 26 -3.32 -8.18 -4.11
CA PHE A 26 -3.83 -9.48 -3.71
C PHE A 26 -2.88 -10.19 -2.75
N ALA A 27 -1.58 -10.20 -3.06
CA ALA A 27 -0.57 -10.85 -2.25
C ALA A 27 -0.47 -10.21 -0.86
N ALA A 28 -0.43 -8.87 -0.78
CA ALA A 28 -0.30 -8.17 0.50
C ALA A 28 -1.51 -8.43 1.41
N SER A 29 -2.73 -8.35 0.86
CA SER A 29 -3.97 -8.68 1.58
C SER A 29 -3.93 -10.12 2.10
N SER A 30 -3.54 -11.07 1.23
CA SER A 30 -3.44 -12.49 1.56
C SER A 30 -2.41 -12.75 2.66
N TYR A 31 -1.27 -12.07 2.66
CA TYR A 31 -0.25 -12.22 3.71
C TYR A 31 -0.74 -11.70 5.06
N TYR A 32 -1.45 -10.57 5.08
CA TYR A 32 -2.02 -10.07 6.32
C TYR A 32 -3.04 -11.05 6.92
N GLU A 33 -3.89 -11.64 6.09
CA GLU A 33 -4.84 -12.68 6.52
C GLU A 33 -4.15 -13.96 7.02
N GLN A 34 -2.94 -14.26 6.53
CA GLN A 34 -2.10 -15.37 7.00
C GLN A 34 -1.36 -15.07 8.32
N GLY A 35 -1.51 -13.86 8.88
CA GLY A 35 -0.95 -13.48 10.18
C GLY A 35 0.35 -12.68 10.12
N TYR A 36 0.79 -12.24 8.93
CA TYR A 36 1.86 -11.24 8.82
C TYR A 36 1.33 -9.86 9.26
N TRP A 37 2.21 -9.02 9.80
CA TRP A 37 1.86 -7.65 10.17
C TRP A 37 1.75 -6.73 8.97
N CYS A 38 1.02 -5.62 9.13
CA CYS A 38 0.68 -4.72 8.02
C CYS A 38 1.90 -4.31 7.17
N GLY A 39 2.99 -3.90 7.82
CA GLY A 39 4.22 -3.52 7.11
C GLY A 39 5.00 -4.70 6.52
N GLU A 40 4.96 -5.87 7.17
CA GLU A 40 5.57 -7.10 6.65
C GLU A 40 4.88 -7.53 5.35
N SER A 41 3.55 -7.55 5.36
CA SER A 41 2.73 -7.94 4.22
C SER A 41 2.97 -7.06 3.00
N VAL A 42 3.01 -5.73 3.19
CA VAL A 42 3.29 -4.77 2.12
C VAL A 42 4.70 -4.99 1.55
N LEU A 43 5.73 -5.01 2.41
CA LEU A 43 7.12 -5.15 1.95
C LEU A 43 7.35 -6.50 1.25
N LYS A 44 6.75 -7.58 1.78
CA LYS A 44 6.84 -8.92 1.18
C LYS A 44 6.21 -8.95 -0.21
N ALA A 45 4.97 -8.47 -0.34
CA ALA A 45 4.23 -8.49 -1.59
C ALA A 45 4.88 -7.62 -2.68
N VAL A 46 5.35 -6.42 -2.31
CA VAL A 46 6.04 -5.54 -3.27
C VAL A 46 7.37 -6.16 -3.71
N ASN A 47 8.17 -6.71 -2.79
CA ASN A 47 9.42 -7.39 -3.17
C ASN A 47 9.16 -8.53 -4.16
N GLU A 48 8.10 -9.31 -3.97
CA GLU A 48 7.67 -10.35 -4.92
C GLU A 48 7.24 -9.79 -6.27
N ALA A 49 6.38 -8.77 -6.26
CA ALA A 49 5.86 -8.15 -7.48
C ALA A 49 6.98 -7.52 -8.34
N LEU A 50 8.06 -7.04 -7.72
CA LEU A 50 9.23 -6.50 -8.39
C LEU A 50 10.25 -7.58 -8.81
N GLY A 51 9.94 -8.86 -8.66
CA GLY A 51 10.82 -9.96 -9.06
C GLY A 51 11.95 -10.27 -8.07
N HIS A 52 11.74 -10.02 -6.78
CA HIS A 52 12.68 -10.28 -5.69
C HIS A 52 14.04 -9.56 -5.78
N PRO A 53 14.08 -8.22 -5.86
CA PRO A 53 15.34 -7.47 -5.77
C PRO A 53 16.06 -7.68 -4.43
N MET A 54 15.35 -8.05 -3.38
CA MET A 54 15.89 -8.40 -2.07
C MET A 54 15.51 -9.84 -1.64
N PRO A 55 16.23 -10.45 -0.67
CA PRO A 55 15.90 -11.78 -0.17
C PRO A 55 14.43 -11.91 0.27
N PRO A 56 13.79 -13.09 0.11
CA PRO A 56 12.37 -13.27 0.43
C PRO A 56 11.97 -12.94 1.88
N ASP A 57 12.92 -12.89 2.81
CA ASP A 57 12.70 -12.59 4.22
C ASP A 57 12.99 -11.14 4.62
N VAL A 58 13.19 -10.25 3.64
CA VAL A 58 13.35 -8.80 3.84
C VAL A 58 12.22 -8.16 4.65
N TYR A 59 11.02 -8.76 4.63
CA TYR A 59 9.85 -8.31 5.40
C TYR A 59 10.10 -8.28 6.92
N LYS A 60 11.03 -9.08 7.45
CA LYS A 60 11.38 -9.08 8.88
C LYS A 60 11.86 -7.72 9.39
N MET A 61 12.36 -6.87 8.51
CA MET A 61 12.73 -5.48 8.86
C MET A 61 11.51 -4.65 9.28
N ALA A 62 10.31 -5.03 8.85
CA ALA A 62 9.07 -4.31 9.13
C ALA A 62 8.32 -4.83 10.38
N SER A 63 8.78 -5.91 11.03
CA SER A 63 8.06 -6.55 12.15
C SER A 63 7.80 -5.61 13.34
N GLY A 64 8.71 -4.66 13.59
CA GLY A 64 8.58 -3.68 14.68
C GLY A 64 7.50 -2.61 14.46
N PHE A 65 6.88 -2.55 13.29
CA PHE A 65 5.84 -1.57 12.94
C PHE A 65 4.41 -2.13 13.12
N CYS A 66 4.27 -3.22 13.88
CA CYS A 66 2.96 -3.79 14.20
C CYS A 66 2.17 -2.92 15.19
N GLU A 67 0.88 -2.76 14.90
CA GLU A 67 -0.02 -1.93 15.71
C GLU A 67 0.43 -0.46 15.86
N GLY A 68 1.03 0.08 14.80
CA GLY A 68 1.83 1.29 14.87
C GLY A 68 3.29 0.93 15.17
N LEU A 69 4.14 1.82 15.64
CA LEU A 69 5.55 1.46 15.89
C LEU A 69 5.77 0.62 17.16
N GLY A 70 5.23 -0.58 17.24
CA GLY A 70 5.30 -1.44 18.43
C GLY A 70 4.19 -1.13 19.43
N GLY A 71 2.96 -0.96 18.93
CA GLY A 71 1.77 -0.76 19.77
C GLY A 71 1.55 0.65 20.30
N SER A 72 2.45 1.59 20.02
CA SER A 72 2.35 3.00 20.40
C SER A 72 1.26 3.78 19.65
N ARG A 73 0.65 3.16 18.62
CA ARG A 73 -0.38 3.74 17.76
C ARG A 73 0.04 5.02 17.02
N CYS A 74 1.34 5.24 16.84
CA CYS A 74 1.86 6.30 15.98
C CYS A 74 1.72 5.92 14.49
N ILE A 75 2.76 6.00 13.65
CA ILE A 75 2.64 5.78 12.20
C ILE A 75 2.04 4.40 11.84
N CYS A 76 1.11 4.38 10.87
CA CYS A 76 0.52 3.14 10.37
C CYS A 76 1.59 2.21 9.77
N GLY A 77 1.55 0.94 10.15
CA GLY A 77 2.53 -0.06 9.70
C GLY A 77 2.48 -0.33 8.19
N ALA A 78 1.30 -0.26 7.56
CA ALA A 78 1.18 -0.39 6.11
C ALA A 78 1.90 0.76 5.40
N LEU A 79 1.64 2.01 5.79
CA LEU A 79 2.32 3.19 5.25
C LEU A 79 3.84 3.13 5.44
N ALA A 80 4.30 2.78 6.64
CA ALA A 80 5.73 2.60 6.92
C ALA A 80 6.35 1.50 6.05
N GLY A 81 5.68 0.35 5.92
CA GLY A 81 6.11 -0.74 5.04
C GLY A 81 6.14 -0.36 3.56
N GLY A 82 5.20 0.48 3.11
CA GLY A 82 5.19 1.02 1.75
C GLY A 82 6.37 1.96 1.48
N VAL A 83 6.72 2.83 2.43
CA VAL A 83 7.93 3.68 2.35
C VAL A 83 9.21 2.84 2.40
N MET A 84 9.23 1.74 3.16
CA MET A 84 10.35 0.78 3.09
C MET A 84 10.43 0.13 1.70
N ALA A 85 9.29 -0.28 1.15
CA ALA A 85 9.20 -0.95 -0.14
C ALA A 85 9.57 -0.03 -1.31
N SER A 86 9.32 1.28 -1.22
CA SER A 86 9.80 2.24 -2.23
C SER A 86 11.32 2.28 -2.32
N GLY A 87 12.03 1.99 -1.22
CA GLY A 87 13.49 1.84 -1.21
C GLY A 87 14.01 0.72 -2.12
N LEU A 88 13.18 -0.28 -2.45
CA LEU A 88 13.54 -1.33 -3.42
C LEU A 88 13.64 -0.78 -4.85
N VAL A 89 13.04 0.39 -5.10
CA VAL A 89 12.86 0.99 -6.42
C VAL A 89 13.76 2.22 -6.58
N SER A 90 13.68 3.15 -5.63
CA SER A 90 14.32 4.47 -5.70
C SER A 90 15.32 4.72 -4.55
N GLY A 91 15.66 3.67 -3.80
CA GLY A 91 16.63 3.70 -2.70
C GLY A 91 18.05 4.00 -3.15
N ARG A 92 18.76 4.81 -2.35
CA ARG A 92 20.19 5.10 -2.51
C ARG A 92 21.06 3.95 -2.00
N SER A 93 22.19 3.72 -2.66
CA SER A 93 23.18 2.68 -2.29
C SER A 93 24.46 3.24 -1.68
N ALA A 94 24.73 4.54 -1.86
CA ALA A 94 25.88 5.23 -1.30
C ALA A 94 25.51 6.61 -0.74
N PRO A 95 26.30 7.16 0.21
CA PRO A 95 26.09 8.51 0.74
C PRO A 95 26.01 9.64 -0.28
N SER A 96 26.71 9.50 -1.40
CA SER A 96 26.74 10.46 -2.50
C SER A 96 25.56 10.35 -3.46
N ASP A 97 24.79 9.26 -3.42
CA ASP A 97 23.66 9.08 -4.33
C ASP A 97 22.54 10.07 -3.98
N PRO A 98 21.82 10.61 -4.99
CA PRO A 98 20.66 11.46 -4.79
C PRO A 98 19.65 10.81 -3.84
N TRP A 99 19.12 11.60 -2.91
CA TRP A 99 18.10 11.15 -1.95
C TRP A 99 16.69 11.55 -2.40
N GLU A 100 16.60 12.49 -3.34
CA GLU A 100 15.38 13.08 -3.88
C GLU A 100 14.43 12.03 -4.49
N PRO A 101 14.88 11.02 -5.27
CA PRO A 101 13.96 10.02 -5.83
C PRO A 101 13.20 9.22 -4.76
N SER A 102 13.89 8.80 -3.69
CA SER A 102 13.24 8.13 -2.54
C SER A 102 12.29 9.07 -1.80
N TYR A 103 12.68 10.35 -1.65
CA TYR A 103 11.89 11.34 -0.95
C TYR A 103 10.59 11.68 -1.69
N ASP A 104 10.68 11.92 -3.00
CA ASP A 104 9.53 12.24 -3.85
C ASP A 104 8.57 11.06 -3.93
N PHE A 105 9.09 9.84 -4.04
CA PHE A 105 8.28 8.62 -3.99
C PHE A 105 7.51 8.52 -2.66
N ALA A 106 8.21 8.66 -1.53
CA ALA A 106 7.57 8.60 -0.22
C ALA A 106 6.52 9.71 -0.03
N GLY A 107 6.79 10.91 -0.58
CA GLY A 107 5.85 12.02 -0.62
C GLY A 107 4.58 11.70 -1.41
N GLU A 108 4.71 11.09 -2.59
CA GLU A 108 3.57 10.68 -3.42
C GLU A 108 2.76 9.55 -2.76
N LEU A 109 3.43 8.55 -2.17
CA LEU A 109 2.74 7.50 -1.43
C LEU A 109 1.95 8.07 -0.24
N ARG A 110 2.58 8.98 0.52
CA ARG A 110 1.92 9.69 1.63
C ARG A 110 0.73 10.52 1.14
N ARG A 111 0.85 11.19 -0.01
CA ARG A 111 -0.25 11.94 -0.62
C ARG A 111 -1.45 11.03 -0.92
N ARG A 112 -1.25 9.91 -1.62
CA ARG A 112 -2.32 8.92 -1.90
C ARG A 112 -2.95 8.37 -0.63
N TRP A 113 -2.11 8.05 0.36
CA TRP A 113 -2.57 7.59 1.67
C TRP A 113 -3.47 8.62 2.36
N THR A 114 -3.03 9.88 2.45
CA THR A 114 -3.76 10.93 3.17
C THR A 114 -5.00 11.40 2.43
N GLU A 115 -5.03 11.33 1.09
CA GLU A 115 -6.27 11.53 0.31
C GLU A 115 -7.33 10.47 0.59
N ASP A 116 -6.90 9.26 0.96
CA ASP A 116 -7.81 8.14 1.23
C ASP A 116 -8.20 8.02 2.71
N GLN A 117 -7.24 8.21 3.62
CA GLN A 117 -7.41 7.97 5.05
C GLN A 117 -7.52 9.25 5.90
N GLU A 118 -7.15 10.41 5.35
CA GLU A 118 -7.09 11.71 6.04
C GLU A 118 -6.24 11.71 7.32
N ALA A 119 -5.45 10.66 7.55
CA ALA A 119 -4.67 10.43 8.74
C ALA A 119 -3.49 9.50 8.45
N GLU A 120 -2.39 9.66 9.16
CA GLU A 120 -1.17 8.83 9.00
C GLU A 120 -0.92 7.93 10.20
N SER A 121 -1.47 8.29 11.36
CA SER A 121 -1.34 7.48 12.56
C SER A 121 -2.28 6.28 12.51
N CYS A 122 -1.80 5.14 12.98
CA CYS A 122 -2.56 3.91 13.12
C CYS A 122 -3.83 4.15 13.96
N ASP A 123 -3.73 4.93 15.04
CA ASP A 123 -4.85 5.25 15.92
C ASP A 123 -5.97 5.98 15.18
N GLU A 124 -5.64 7.06 14.45
CA GLU A 124 -6.64 7.88 13.75
C GLU A 124 -7.26 7.13 12.58
N VAL A 125 -6.46 6.36 11.84
CA VAL A 125 -6.94 5.50 10.74
C VAL A 125 -8.02 4.56 11.25
N VAL A 126 -7.78 3.83 12.34
CA VAL A 126 -8.78 2.87 12.84
C VAL A 126 -9.90 3.51 13.64
N LYS A 127 -9.74 4.73 14.18
CA LYS A 127 -10.84 5.44 14.86
C LYS A 127 -12.01 5.71 13.92
N ARG A 128 -11.76 5.82 12.61
CA ARG A 128 -12.78 6.00 11.57
C ARG A 128 -13.79 4.85 11.52
N ILE A 129 -13.37 3.66 11.96
CA ILE A 129 -14.21 2.45 12.04
C ILE A 129 -14.53 2.06 13.49
N GLY A 130 -14.25 2.94 14.47
CA GLY A 130 -14.57 2.75 15.89
C GLY A 130 -13.41 2.25 16.77
N GLY A 131 -12.22 2.04 16.22
CA GLY A 131 -10.97 1.88 16.97
C GLY A 131 -10.37 0.47 17.00
N MET A 132 -9.20 0.35 17.62
CA MET A 132 -8.37 -0.87 17.52
C MET A 132 -9.04 -2.12 18.09
N HIS A 133 -9.94 -2.04 19.05
CA HIS A 133 -10.50 -3.22 19.71
C HIS A 133 -11.63 -3.89 18.92
N LEU A 134 -12.08 -3.26 17.84
CA LEU A 134 -13.22 -3.72 17.05
C LEU A 134 -12.79 -4.75 15.99
N PRO A 135 -13.56 -5.83 15.78
CA PRO A 135 -13.25 -6.85 14.78
C PRO A 135 -13.24 -6.29 13.35
N GLU A 136 -14.02 -5.24 13.07
CA GLU A 136 -14.08 -4.52 11.79
C GLU A 136 -12.70 -4.00 11.35
N ARG A 137 -11.79 -3.78 12.32
CA ARG A 137 -10.40 -3.43 12.08
C ARG A 137 -9.70 -4.39 11.14
N TRP A 138 -9.93 -5.69 11.28
CA TRP A 138 -9.21 -6.67 10.47
C TRP A 138 -9.50 -6.49 8.99
N ALA A 139 -10.78 -6.40 8.61
CA ALA A 139 -11.18 -6.16 7.22
C ALA A 139 -10.66 -4.82 6.68
N HIS A 140 -10.72 -3.76 7.50
CA HIS A 140 -10.21 -2.45 7.12
C HIS A 140 -8.69 -2.46 6.91
N CYS A 141 -7.93 -3.05 7.84
CA CYS A 141 -6.48 -3.18 7.70
C CYS A 141 -6.08 -4.09 6.53
N THR A 142 -6.80 -5.18 6.26
CA THR A 142 -6.58 -6.03 5.06
C THR A 142 -6.67 -5.19 3.79
N MET A 143 -7.76 -4.41 3.65
CA MET A 143 -7.97 -3.52 2.51
C MET A 143 -6.83 -2.50 2.37
N LEU A 144 -6.42 -1.84 3.47
CA LEU A 144 -5.35 -0.85 3.44
C LEU A 144 -3.99 -1.47 3.08
N VAL A 145 -3.69 -2.65 3.60
CA VAL A 145 -2.45 -3.38 3.28
C VAL A 145 -2.39 -3.68 1.78
N GLY A 146 -3.46 -4.21 1.20
CA GLY A 146 -3.57 -4.44 -0.24
C GLY A 146 -3.34 -3.17 -1.05
N ARG A 147 -4.13 -2.12 -0.76
CA ARG A 147 -4.03 -0.85 -1.50
C ARG A 147 -2.67 -0.19 -1.40
N THR A 148 -2.01 -0.28 -0.24
CA THR A 148 -0.67 0.28 -0.09
C THR A 148 0.32 -0.41 -1.02
N ALA A 149 0.30 -1.75 -1.08
CA ALA A 149 1.16 -2.50 -2.00
C ALA A 149 0.86 -2.14 -3.47
N ARG A 150 -0.43 -2.01 -3.82
CA ARG A 150 -0.86 -1.53 -5.13
C ARG A 150 -0.23 -0.18 -5.48
N TRP A 151 -0.39 0.81 -4.59
CA TRP A 151 0.10 2.16 -4.82
C TRP A 151 1.61 2.21 -4.99
N VAL A 152 2.36 1.43 -4.23
CA VAL A 152 3.81 1.35 -4.40
C VAL A 152 4.16 0.87 -5.81
N VAL A 153 3.51 -0.18 -6.32
CA VAL A 153 3.77 -0.66 -7.68
C VAL A 153 3.31 0.36 -8.74
N GLU A 154 2.13 0.97 -8.58
CA GLU A 154 1.65 1.99 -9.52
C GLU A 154 2.59 3.20 -9.58
N ILE A 155 3.06 3.71 -8.44
CA ILE A 155 4.03 4.82 -8.41
C ILE A 155 5.34 4.41 -9.10
N ALA A 156 5.82 3.18 -8.87
CA ALA A 156 7.02 2.68 -9.52
C ALA A 156 6.87 2.59 -11.06
N GLU A 157 5.71 2.15 -11.55
CA GLU A 157 5.38 2.10 -12.98
C GLU A 157 5.26 3.51 -13.58
N GLU A 158 4.54 4.42 -12.91
CA GLU A 158 4.32 5.80 -13.36
C GLU A 158 5.63 6.62 -13.43
N GLN A 159 6.58 6.35 -12.53
CA GLN A 159 7.91 6.97 -12.52
C GLN A 159 8.91 6.25 -13.43
N GLY A 160 8.49 5.19 -14.14
CA GLY A 160 9.32 4.48 -15.12
C GLY A 160 10.42 3.62 -14.51
N HIS A 161 10.25 3.16 -13.27
CA HIS A 161 11.21 2.30 -12.60
C HIS A 161 11.02 0.81 -12.92
N VAL A 162 9.81 0.36 -13.30
CA VAL A 162 9.46 -1.05 -13.56
C VAL A 162 8.41 -1.26 -14.64
#